data_AF-A0A0Q1BNV7-F1
#
_entry.id   AF-A0A0Q1BNV7-F1
#
_cell.length_a   1.000
_cell.length_b   1.000
_cell.length_c   1.000
_cell.angle_alpha   90.00
_cell.angle_beta   90.00
_cell.angle_gamma   90.00
#
_symmetry.space_group_name_H-M   'P 1'
#
loop_
_entity.id
_entity.type
_entity.pdbx_description
1 polymer ?
#
loop_
_entity_poly.entity_id
_entity_poly.type
_entity_poly.pdbx_seq_one_letter_code
_entity_poly.pdbx_strand_id
1 'polypeptide(L)'
;MFTDIYFTNLGPTLSDTGICFLQNTSKAISSETPFKVISCCQYGWNHKFSIPWDLHFRLIKSSGNSSESYSLWPISVQKKKKTLISKEGIVTVMQEYQNGKQVFHFEQTRGNAYSGVQLYRGSLLVATQSFIQNHAQIDLDSTIFLVENRHSDAQKYAQENNANSVLSFDFTGLKAVHLFLVHTKEKRELTIRKTEHW
;
A
#
# COMPACT_ATOMS: atom_id res chain seq x y z
N MET A 1 4.06 -14.71 3.01
CA MET A 1 4.59 -14.76 1.61
C MET A 1 4.97 -13.35 1.16
N PHE A 2 5.84 -13.18 0.16
CA PHE A 2 6.22 -11.85 -0.34
C PHE A 2 6.54 -11.86 -1.83
N THR A 3 6.50 -10.67 -2.44
CA THR A 3 7.02 -10.40 -3.78
C THR A 3 8.29 -9.57 -3.67
N ASP A 4 9.39 -10.07 -4.25
CA ASP A 4 10.61 -9.30 -4.37
C ASP A 4 10.49 -8.26 -5.50
N ILE A 5 10.86 -7.03 -5.20
CA ILE A 5 10.93 -5.93 -6.15
C ILE A 5 12.39 -5.62 -6.43
N TYR A 6 12.78 -5.71 -7.70
CA TYR A 6 14.08 -5.32 -8.20
C TYR A 6 13.91 -4.11 -9.10
N PHE A 7 14.33 -2.93 -8.65
CA PHE A 7 14.28 -1.71 -9.44
C PHE A 7 15.66 -1.35 -9.96
N THR A 8 15.76 -1.02 -11.25
CA THR A 8 16.97 -0.52 -11.90
C THR A 8 16.68 0.81 -12.58
N ASN A 9 17.50 1.84 -12.34
CA ASN A 9 17.44 3.06 -13.12
C ASN A 9 18.37 2.99 -14.33
N LEU A 10 17.83 2.98 -15.54
CA LEU A 10 18.56 3.10 -16.81
C LEU A 10 18.29 4.45 -17.50
N GLY A 11 17.61 5.37 -16.83
CA GLY A 11 17.45 6.76 -17.24
C GLY A 11 18.43 7.70 -16.53
N PRO A 12 18.32 9.02 -16.77
CA PRO A 12 19.08 10.03 -16.04
C PRO A 12 18.96 9.90 -14.53
N THR A 13 19.96 10.40 -13.81
CA THR A 13 19.94 10.46 -12.35
C THR A 13 18.74 11.26 -11.85
N LEU A 14 18.00 10.69 -10.91
CA LEU A 14 16.91 11.34 -10.18
C LEU A 14 17.47 12.02 -8.93
N SER A 15 17.92 13.28 -9.05
CA SER A 15 18.49 14.07 -7.95
C SER A 15 17.42 14.51 -6.95
N ASP A 16 16.32 15.06 -7.47
CA ASP A 16 15.26 15.70 -6.68
C ASP A 16 13.95 14.92 -6.78
N THR A 17 14.00 13.68 -7.28
CA THR A 17 12.85 12.83 -7.56
C THR A 17 13.06 11.43 -7.00
N GLY A 18 11.95 10.77 -6.67
CA GLY A 18 11.95 9.37 -6.26
C GLY A 18 10.94 8.55 -7.05
N ILE A 19 11.08 7.22 -6.96
CA ILE A 19 10.05 6.29 -7.43
C ILE A 19 9.16 5.94 -6.24
N CYS A 20 7.91 6.36 -6.34
CA CYS A 20 6.89 6.16 -5.33
C CYS A 20 6.07 4.91 -5.65
N PHE A 21 5.86 4.07 -4.65
CA PHE A 21 4.98 2.91 -4.71
C PHE A 21 3.72 3.21 -3.91
N LEU A 22 2.57 3.03 -4.54
CA LEU A 22 1.24 3.32 -3.99
C LEU A 22 0.33 2.11 -4.18
N GLN A 23 -0.68 2.00 -3.32
CA GLN A 23 -1.72 0.99 -3.42
C GLN A 23 -3.07 1.70 -3.26
N ASN A 24 -4.00 1.45 -4.16
CA ASN A 24 -5.28 2.18 -4.15
C ASN A 24 -6.21 1.66 -3.05
N THR A 25 -6.96 2.59 -2.46
CA THR A 25 -8.13 2.31 -1.64
C THR A 25 -9.41 2.83 -2.30
N SER A 26 -10.54 2.09 -2.25
CA SER A 26 -11.72 2.37 -3.10
C SER A 26 -12.40 3.72 -2.92
N LYS A 27 -12.31 4.36 -1.75
CA LYS A 27 -13.23 5.44 -1.36
C LYS A 27 -12.64 6.85 -1.46
N ALA A 28 -11.37 6.96 -1.80
CA ALA A 28 -10.75 8.17 -2.28
C ALA A 28 -9.42 7.75 -2.88
N ILE A 29 -8.90 8.50 -3.85
CA ILE A 29 -7.46 8.72 -3.87
C ILE A 29 -7.22 9.57 -2.61
N SER A 30 -7.26 8.92 -1.44
CA SER A 30 -6.95 9.57 -0.18
C SER A 30 -5.49 9.98 -0.30
N SER A 31 -5.18 11.10 0.34
CA SER A 31 -3.84 11.69 0.48
C SER A 31 -2.85 10.78 1.25
N GLU A 32 -2.89 9.47 1.03
CA GLU A 32 -1.96 8.47 1.53
C GLU A 32 -0.57 8.56 0.91
N THR A 33 0.35 9.11 1.70
CA THR A 33 1.80 9.04 1.49
C THR A 33 2.21 7.68 0.90
N PRO A 34 3.03 7.65 -0.19
CA PRO A 34 3.49 6.40 -0.78
C PRO A 34 4.07 5.49 0.29
N PHE A 35 3.64 4.23 0.29
CA PHE A 35 4.08 3.28 1.32
C PHE A 35 5.58 2.98 1.21
N LYS A 36 6.17 3.21 0.03
CA LYS A 36 7.61 3.08 -0.24
C LYS A 36 8.05 4.15 -1.24
N VAL A 37 9.18 4.78 -0.96
CA VAL A 37 9.87 5.69 -1.89
C VAL A 37 11.30 5.20 -2.08
N ILE A 38 11.74 5.19 -3.33
CA ILE A 38 13.14 4.97 -3.70
C ILE A 38 13.71 6.32 -4.15
N SER A 39 14.60 6.90 -3.35
CA SER A 39 15.23 8.21 -3.61
C SER A 39 16.64 8.06 -4.21
N CYS A 40 17.18 9.14 -4.77
CA CYS A 40 18.56 9.24 -5.24
C CYS A 40 18.92 8.16 -6.29
N CYS A 41 18.02 7.91 -7.24
CA CYS A 41 18.21 6.86 -8.24
C CYS A 41 19.24 7.30 -9.30
N GLN A 42 20.51 6.92 -9.15
CA GLN A 42 21.55 7.18 -10.15
C GLN A 42 21.42 6.26 -11.37
N TYR A 43 21.92 6.68 -12.53
CA TYR A 43 22.00 5.79 -13.69
C TYR A 43 22.78 4.50 -13.34
N GLY A 44 22.25 3.35 -13.77
CA GLY A 44 22.79 2.01 -13.50
C GLY A 44 22.54 1.49 -12.07
N TRP A 45 21.96 2.30 -11.19
CA TRP A 45 21.74 1.92 -9.80
C TRP A 45 20.57 0.93 -9.65
N ASN A 46 20.72 0.01 -8.69
CA ASN A 46 19.76 -1.04 -8.38
C ASN A 46 19.27 -0.96 -6.93
N HIS A 47 17.98 -1.16 -6.73
CA HIS A 47 17.35 -1.25 -5.41
C HIS A 47 16.53 -2.52 -5.29
N LYS A 48 16.69 -3.26 -4.19
CA LYS A 48 15.87 -4.41 -3.85
C LYS A 48 15.10 -4.16 -2.56
N PHE A 49 13.81 -4.47 -2.57
CA PHE A 49 13.01 -4.62 -1.36
C PHE A 49 11.91 -5.67 -1.59
N SER A 50 11.23 -6.08 -0.53
CA SER A 50 10.16 -7.08 -0.63
C SER A 50 8.85 -6.50 -0.13
N ILE A 51 7.74 -6.91 -0.74
CA ILE A 51 6.38 -6.52 -0.37
C ILE A 51 5.68 -7.73 0.24
N PRO A 52 5.42 -7.73 1.56
CA PRO A 52 4.68 -8.82 2.20
C PRO A 52 3.24 -8.89 1.72
N TRP A 53 2.78 -10.10 1.44
CA TRP A 53 1.38 -10.36 1.09
C TRP A 53 0.48 -10.34 2.32
N ASP A 54 1.04 -10.72 3.46
CA ASP A 54 0.32 -10.80 4.73
C ASP A 54 0.04 -9.39 5.24
N LEU A 55 -1.21 -9.16 5.62
CA LEU A 55 -1.69 -7.91 6.16
C LEU A 55 -1.83 -8.01 7.68
N HIS A 56 -1.65 -6.88 8.34
CA HIS A 56 -2.04 -6.71 9.72
C HIS A 56 -2.57 -5.30 9.93
N PHE A 57 -3.29 -5.11 11.04
CA PHE A 57 -3.79 -3.80 11.40
C PHE A 57 -3.45 -3.45 12.84
N ARG A 58 -3.51 -2.15 13.11
CA ARG A 58 -3.49 -1.55 14.44
C ARG A 58 -4.70 -0.64 14.59
N LEU A 59 -5.22 -0.54 15.79
CA LEU A 59 -6.29 0.38 16.13
C LEU A 59 -5.67 1.65 16.73
N ILE A 60 -6.04 2.81 16.20
CA ILE A 60 -5.63 4.11 16.73
C ILE A 60 -6.55 4.42 17.91
N LYS A 61 -5.97 4.61 19.09
CA LYS A 61 -6.68 5.04 20.29
C LYS A 61 -6.98 6.53 20.20
N SER A 62 -8.08 6.97 20.81
CA SER A 62 -8.44 8.40 20.89
C SER A 62 -7.38 9.26 21.59
N SER A 63 -6.47 8.64 22.37
CA SER A 63 -5.32 9.32 22.97
C SER A 63 -4.15 9.56 22.02
N GLY A 64 -4.23 9.10 20.77
CA GLY A 64 -3.17 9.20 19.74
C GLY A 64 -2.21 8.01 19.67
N ASN A 65 -2.23 7.10 20.65
CA ASN A 65 -1.40 5.88 20.62
C ASN A 65 -2.05 4.77 19.79
N SER A 66 -1.26 3.80 19.32
CA SER A 66 -1.78 2.62 18.62
C SER A 66 -1.86 1.40 19.52
N SER A 67 -2.76 0.48 19.20
CA SER A 67 -2.78 -0.87 19.79
C SER A 67 -1.56 -1.68 19.34
N GLU A 68 -1.43 -2.88 19.91
CA GLU A 68 -0.61 -3.94 19.31
C GLU A 68 -1.08 -4.31 17.89
N SER A 69 -0.26 -5.08 17.19
CA SER A 69 -0.51 -5.51 15.82
C SER A 69 -1.36 -6.77 15.78
N TYR A 70 -2.41 -6.77 14.95
CA TYR A 70 -3.28 -7.92 14.75
C TYR A 70 -3.19 -8.44 13.33
N SER A 71 -2.78 -9.69 13.17
CA SER A 71 -2.69 -10.34 11.85
C SER A 71 -4.07 -10.52 11.21
N LEU A 72 -4.14 -10.28 9.90
CA LEU A 72 -5.31 -10.54 9.06
C LEU A 72 -5.16 -11.88 8.34
N TRP A 73 -6.22 -12.32 7.67
CA TRP A 73 -6.20 -13.59 6.96
C TRP A 73 -5.54 -13.44 5.58
N PRO A 74 -5.00 -14.54 5.02
CA PRO A 74 -4.44 -14.53 3.66
C PRO A 74 -5.42 -14.03 2.60
N ILE A 75 -4.90 -13.51 1.49
CA ILE A 75 -5.70 -12.96 0.38
C ILE A 75 -6.64 -13.98 -0.27
N SER A 76 -6.33 -15.27 -0.20
CA SER A 76 -7.16 -16.35 -0.75
C SER A 76 -8.47 -16.59 -0.01
N VAL A 77 -8.68 -15.93 1.13
CA VAL A 77 -9.86 -16.10 1.94
C VAL A 77 -11.03 -15.29 1.40
N GLN A 78 -12.13 -15.96 1.05
CA GLN A 78 -13.35 -15.31 0.56
C GLN A 78 -14.07 -14.47 1.62
N LYS A 79 -14.23 -15.00 2.84
CA LYS A 79 -14.85 -14.28 3.96
C LYS A 79 -14.43 -14.85 5.32
N LYS A 80 -13.98 -13.99 6.24
CA LYS A 80 -13.70 -14.33 7.65
C LYS A 80 -14.09 -13.20 8.58
N LYS A 81 -14.32 -13.56 9.84
CA LYS A 81 -14.71 -12.64 10.92
C LYS A 81 -14.00 -13.04 12.21
N LYS A 82 -13.55 -12.05 12.98
CA LYS A 82 -13.02 -12.22 14.35
C LYS A 82 -13.48 -11.07 15.23
N THR A 83 -13.60 -11.32 16.52
CA THR A 83 -13.90 -10.30 17.51
C THR A 83 -12.72 -10.16 18.46
N LEU A 84 -12.23 -8.94 18.60
CA LEU A 84 -11.17 -8.56 19.54
C LEU A 84 -11.83 -7.98 20.79
N ILE A 85 -11.42 -8.47 21.95
CA ILE A 85 -11.91 -8.01 23.24
C ILE A 85 -10.68 -7.48 24.01
N SER A 86 -10.71 -6.20 24.34
CA SER A 86 -9.65 -5.53 25.09
C SER A 86 -10.25 -4.71 26.24
N LYS A 87 -9.40 -4.08 27.04
CA LYS A 87 -9.86 -3.14 28.09
C LYS A 87 -10.47 -1.88 27.48
N GLU A 88 -10.03 -1.51 26.29
CA GLU A 88 -10.44 -0.32 25.56
C GLU A 88 -11.78 -0.52 24.83
N GLY A 89 -12.16 -1.75 24.51
CA GLY A 89 -13.45 -2.05 23.90
C GLY A 89 -13.52 -3.40 23.20
N ILE A 90 -14.59 -3.59 22.43
CA ILE A 90 -14.80 -4.75 21.60
C ILE A 90 -14.87 -4.29 20.14
N VAL A 91 -13.98 -4.83 19.33
CA VAL A 91 -13.92 -4.53 17.89
C VAL A 91 -14.06 -5.82 17.11
N THR A 92 -15.05 -5.84 16.23
CA THR A 92 -15.24 -6.93 15.28
C THR A 92 -14.59 -6.57 13.95
N VAL A 93 -13.82 -7.49 13.39
CA VAL A 93 -13.17 -7.35 12.09
C VAL A 93 -13.68 -8.42 11.16
N MET A 94 -14.17 -8.00 10.00
CA MET A 94 -14.56 -8.87 8.90
C MET A 94 -13.68 -8.57 7.69
N GLN A 95 -13.14 -9.62 7.07
CA GLN A 95 -12.38 -9.54 5.82
C GLN A 95 -13.15 -10.32 4.75
N GLU A 96 -13.25 -9.76 3.56
CA GLU A 96 -13.82 -10.40 2.39
C GLU A 96 -13.07 -10.03 1.12
N TYR A 97 -13.16 -10.87 0.08
CA TYR A 97 -12.59 -10.59 -1.23
C TYR A 97 -13.71 -10.36 -2.24
N GLN A 98 -13.81 -9.14 -2.78
CA GLN A 98 -14.89 -8.73 -3.68
C GLN A 98 -14.33 -7.84 -4.80
N ASN A 99 -14.71 -8.12 -6.05
CA ASN A 99 -14.34 -7.31 -7.22
C ASN A 99 -12.83 -7.03 -7.35
N GLY A 100 -12.00 -8.04 -7.09
CA GLY A 100 -10.53 -7.90 -7.14
C GLY A 100 -9.90 -7.23 -5.92
N LYS A 101 -10.69 -6.85 -4.91
CA LYS A 101 -10.24 -6.10 -3.74
C LYS A 101 -10.38 -6.90 -2.45
N GLN A 102 -9.46 -6.67 -1.53
CA GLN A 102 -9.59 -7.10 -0.14
C GLN A 102 -10.36 -6.02 0.63
N VAL A 103 -11.55 -6.34 1.11
CA VAL A 103 -12.41 -5.44 1.85
C VAL A 103 -12.36 -5.80 3.33
N PHE A 104 -12.07 -4.81 4.17
CA PHE A 104 -11.98 -4.92 5.61
C PHE A 104 -13.03 -4.04 6.27
N HIS A 105 -13.92 -4.65 7.04
CA HIS A 105 -14.91 -3.94 7.85
C HIS A 105 -14.54 -4.06 9.32
N PHE A 106 -14.51 -2.92 9.99
CA PHE A 106 -14.27 -2.81 11.42
C PHE A 106 -15.52 -2.22 12.08
N GLU A 107 -15.97 -2.84 13.16
CA GLU A 107 -17.14 -2.42 13.93
C GLU A 107 -16.81 -2.38 15.41
N GLN A 108 -16.95 -1.22 16.04
CA GLN A 108 -16.87 -1.04 17.49
C GLN A 108 -18.24 -1.41 18.10
N THR A 109 -18.34 -2.60 18.69
CA THR A 109 -19.60 -3.07 19.27
C THR A 109 -19.76 -2.66 20.74
N ARG A 110 -18.66 -2.33 21.42
CA ARG A 110 -18.66 -1.80 22.79
C ARG A 110 -17.42 -0.96 23.06
N GLY A 111 -17.60 0.20 23.70
CA GLY A 111 -16.53 1.18 23.90
C GLY A 111 -16.30 2.04 22.67
N ASN A 112 -15.74 3.24 22.86
CA ASN A 112 -15.43 4.23 21.82
C ASN A 112 -13.99 4.74 21.93
N ALA A 113 -13.10 3.89 22.45
CA ALA A 113 -11.72 4.26 22.73
C ALA A 113 -10.84 4.31 21.48
N TYR A 114 -11.34 3.86 20.32
CA TYR A 114 -10.60 3.87 19.06
C TYR A 114 -11.17 4.91 18.10
N SER A 115 -10.28 5.74 17.55
CA SER A 115 -10.59 6.79 16.59
C SER A 115 -10.37 6.36 15.14
N GLY A 116 -9.58 5.30 14.91
CA GLY A 116 -9.34 4.78 13.56
C GLY A 116 -8.58 3.46 13.50
N VAL A 117 -8.22 3.08 12.29
CA VAL A 117 -7.52 1.85 11.94
C VAL A 117 -6.38 2.17 10.99
N GLN A 118 -5.23 1.55 11.21
CA GLN A 118 -4.08 1.56 10.31
C GLN A 118 -3.86 0.15 9.77
N LEU A 119 -3.68 0.02 8.46
CA LEU A 119 -3.45 -1.24 7.76
C LEU A 119 -2.03 -1.29 7.22
N TYR A 120 -1.35 -2.43 7.38
CA TYR A 120 0.08 -2.58 7.08
C TYR A 120 0.39 -3.85 6.29
N ARG A 121 1.41 -3.76 5.42
CA ARG A 121 2.14 -4.89 4.80
C ARG A 121 3.56 -4.93 5.36
N GLY A 122 3.82 -5.82 6.33
CA GLY A 122 5.06 -5.75 7.11
C GLY A 122 5.21 -4.38 7.78
N SER A 123 6.33 -3.69 7.59
CA SER A 123 6.51 -2.34 8.14
C SER A 123 5.84 -1.22 7.32
N LEU A 124 5.25 -1.54 6.16
CA LEU A 124 4.72 -0.56 5.21
C LEU A 124 3.28 -0.22 5.58
N LEU A 125 3.01 1.03 5.95
CA LEU A 125 1.64 1.53 6.16
C LEU A 125 0.98 1.69 4.78
N VAL A 126 -0.11 0.95 4.54
CA VAL A 126 -0.79 0.93 3.23
C VAL A 126 -2.15 1.61 3.23
N ALA A 127 -2.77 1.81 4.39
CA ALA A 127 -4.01 2.58 4.51
C ALA A 127 -4.25 3.08 5.93
N THR A 128 -4.95 4.20 6.08
CA THR A 128 -5.47 4.67 7.38
C THR A 128 -6.91 5.13 7.25
N GLN A 129 -7.78 4.68 8.14
CA GLN A 129 -9.21 5.02 8.10
C GLN A 129 -9.74 5.34 9.49
N SER A 130 -10.33 6.52 9.65
CA SER A 130 -11.05 6.88 10.87
C SER A 130 -12.36 6.12 10.99
N PHE A 131 -12.76 5.80 12.22
CA PHE A 131 -14.11 5.34 12.50
C PHE A 131 -15.10 6.50 12.27
N ILE A 132 -16.14 6.22 11.50
CA ILE A 132 -17.32 7.08 11.37
C ILE A 132 -18.40 6.43 12.22
N GLN A 133 -18.79 7.09 13.30
CA GLN A 133 -19.57 6.48 14.39
C GLN A 133 -18.82 5.26 14.94
N ASN A 134 -19.32 4.05 14.67
CA ASN A 134 -18.74 2.79 15.13
C ASN A 134 -18.13 1.96 14.00
N HIS A 135 -18.14 2.44 12.75
CA HIS A 135 -17.73 1.67 11.59
C HIS A 135 -16.55 2.30 10.85
N ALA A 136 -15.63 1.46 10.39
CA ALA A 136 -14.58 1.82 9.44
C ALA A 136 -14.50 0.75 8.37
N GLN A 137 -14.33 1.16 7.12
CA GLN A 137 -14.17 0.25 5.99
C GLN A 137 -12.93 0.66 5.19
N ILE A 138 -12.06 -0.31 4.94
CA ILE A 138 -10.89 -0.16 4.08
C ILE A 138 -11.04 -1.17 2.94
N ASP A 139 -10.99 -0.70 1.71
CA ASP A 139 -10.95 -1.56 0.54
C ASP A 139 -9.56 -1.42 -0.06
N LEU A 140 -8.81 -2.51 -0.18
CA LEU A 140 -7.44 -2.49 -0.67
C LEU A 140 -7.34 -3.29 -1.98
N ASP A 141 -6.87 -2.64 -3.03
CA ASP A 141 -6.60 -3.28 -4.32
C ASP A 141 -5.32 -4.15 -4.23
N SER A 142 -5.24 -5.28 -4.93
CA SER A 142 -3.98 -6.02 -5.09
C SER A 142 -2.99 -5.33 -6.03
N THR A 143 -3.42 -4.29 -6.73
CA THR A 143 -2.59 -3.53 -7.69
C THR A 143 -1.71 -2.52 -6.98
N ILE A 144 -0.42 -2.54 -7.31
CA ILE A 144 0.55 -1.52 -6.92
C ILE A 144 0.77 -0.58 -8.10
N PHE A 145 0.80 0.71 -7.81
CA PHE A 145 1.08 1.78 -8.75
C PHE A 145 2.46 2.37 -8.47
N LEU A 146 3.19 2.64 -9.54
CA LEU A 146 4.49 3.25 -9.51
C LEU A 146 4.46 4.54 -10.29
N VAL A 147 4.94 5.60 -9.65
CA VAL A 147 5.03 6.92 -10.26
C VAL A 147 6.37 7.55 -9.93
N GLU A 148 6.94 8.23 -10.90
CA GLU A 148 8.06 9.14 -10.66
C GLU A 148 7.50 10.43 -10.02
N ASN A 149 8.02 10.83 -8.86
CA ASN A 149 7.56 12.04 -8.18
C ASN A 149 8.70 12.98 -7.78
N ARG A 150 8.46 14.30 -7.91
CA ARG A 150 9.37 15.42 -7.59
C ARG A 150 9.32 15.88 -6.14
N HIS A 151 8.28 15.56 -5.37
CA HIS A 151 8.14 16.10 -4.01
C HIS A 151 7.48 15.10 -3.04
N SER A 152 7.68 15.36 -1.74
CA SER A 152 7.11 14.61 -0.60
C SER A 152 5.57 14.54 -0.60
N ASP A 153 4.89 15.35 -1.42
CA ASP A 153 3.45 15.36 -1.61
C ASP A 153 3.04 14.55 -2.86
N ALA A 154 3.47 13.29 -2.88
CA ALA A 154 3.50 12.48 -4.09
C ALA A 154 2.13 12.23 -4.75
N GLN A 155 1.02 12.48 -4.05
CA GLN A 155 -0.31 12.20 -4.57
C GLN A 155 -1.06 13.41 -5.11
N LYS A 156 -0.90 14.58 -4.49
CA LYS A 156 -1.52 15.82 -5.01
C LYS A 156 -0.98 16.13 -6.41
N TYR A 157 0.32 15.87 -6.62
CA TYR A 157 0.98 16.03 -7.92
C TYR A 157 0.73 14.88 -8.91
N ALA A 158 0.49 13.64 -8.46
CA ALA A 158 0.22 12.53 -9.37
C ALA A 158 -1.12 12.69 -10.10
N GLN A 159 -2.11 13.31 -9.45
CA GLN A 159 -3.41 13.62 -10.07
C GLN A 159 -3.41 14.91 -10.89
N GLU A 160 -2.68 15.94 -10.46
CA GLU A 160 -2.73 17.27 -11.09
C GLU A 160 -1.75 17.45 -12.27
N ASN A 161 -0.69 16.63 -12.40
CA ASN A 161 0.46 17.00 -13.26
C ASN A 161 0.98 15.95 -14.26
N ASN A 162 0.15 15.07 -14.84
CA ASN A 162 0.62 14.17 -15.92
C ASN A 162 1.94 13.45 -15.54
N ALA A 163 1.93 12.63 -14.49
CA ALA A 163 3.11 11.85 -14.12
C ALA A 163 3.63 11.10 -15.37
N ASN A 164 4.80 11.49 -15.87
CA ASN A 164 5.32 11.07 -17.18
C ASN A 164 5.57 9.56 -17.30
N SER A 165 5.42 8.81 -16.21
CA SER A 165 5.48 7.35 -16.17
C SER A 165 4.62 6.82 -15.03
N VAL A 166 3.46 6.25 -15.37
CA VAL A 166 2.65 5.46 -14.46
C VAL A 166 2.76 4.00 -14.90
N LEU A 167 3.13 3.12 -13.97
CA LEU A 167 3.14 1.68 -14.17
C LEU A 167 2.33 1.03 -13.07
N SER A 168 1.58 -0.02 -13.39
CA SER A 168 0.87 -0.81 -12.39
C SER A 168 1.04 -2.31 -12.60
N PHE A 169 0.95 -3.07 -11.52
CA PHE A 169 0.91 -4.52 -11.56
C PHE A 169 0.19 -5.08 -10.33
N ASP A 170 -0.51 -6.19 -10.51
CA ASP A 170 -0.97 -7.02 -9.39
C ASP A 170 0.23 -7.82 -8.85
N PHE A 171 0.55 -7.67 -7.57
CA PHE A 171 1.69 -8.38 -6.97
C PHE A 171 1.34 -9.79 -6.46
N THR A 172 0.06 -10.16 -6.45
CA THR A 172 -0.37 -11.49 -6.01
C THR A 172 0.06 -12.56 -7.01
N GLY A 173 0.46 -13.72 -6.51
CA GLY A 173 1.06 -14.79 -7.32
C GLY A 173 2.51 -14.53 -7.74
N LEU A 174 3.05 -13.31 -7.57
CA LEU A 174 4.40 -12.97 -8.02
C LEU A 174 5.44 -13.27 -6.94
N LYS A 175 6.44 -14.07 -7.29
CA LYS A 175 7.68 -14.24 -6.54
C LYS A 175 8.59 -13.02 -6.69
N ALA A 176 8.74 -12.50 -7.90
CA ALA A 176 9.60 -11.36 -8.17
C ALA A 176 9.11 -10.49 -9.33
N VAL A 177 9.42 -9.19 -9.30
CA VAL A 177 9.17 -8.23 -10.38
C VAL A 177 10.43 -7.42 -10.62
N HIS A 178 10.86 -7.36 -11.88
CA HIS A 178 12.00 -6.56 -12.32
C HIS A 178 11.52 -5.32 -13.08
N LEU A 179 11.71 -4.17 -12.43
CA LEU A 179 11.24 -2.87 -12.83
C LEU A 179 12.40 -2.00 -13.32
N PHE A 180 12.18 -1.27 -14.39
CA PHE A 180 13.18 -0.42 -15.01
C PHE A 180 12.61 0.95 -15.29
N LEU A 181 13.29 1.99 -14.83
CA LEU A 181 13.12 3.33 -15.39
C LEU A 181 14.04 3.44 -16.61
N VAL A 182 13.47 3.60 -17.79
CA VAL A 182 14.23 3.79 -19.03
C VAL A 182 14.03 5.21 -19.54
N HIS A 183 15.03 5.74 -20.24
CA HIS A 183 14.90 7.00 -20.95
C HIS A 183 14.94 6.73 -22.46
N THR A 184 13.81 6.96 -23.10
CA THR A 184 13.71 7.00 -24.56
C THR A 184 14.01 8.40 -25.05
N LYS A 185 14.17 8.58 -26.38
CA LYS A 185 14.38 9.90 -26.99
C LYS A 185 13.27 10.91 -26.65
N GLU A 186 12.07 10.41 -26.36
CA GLU A 186 10.87 11.24 -26.22
C GLU A 186 10.41 11.41 -24.77
N LYS A 187 10.67 10.40 -23.91
CA LYS A 187 10.22 10.42 -22.51
C LYS A 187 10.95 9.42 -21.63
N ARG A 188 10.84 9.62 -20.33
CA ARG A 188 11.11 8.58 -19.33
C ARG A 188 9.92 7.63 -19.25
N GLU A 189 10.18 6.35 -19.01
CA GLU A 189 9.16 5.32 -18.95
C GLU A 189 9.50 4.28 -17.87
N LEU A 190 8.52 3.95 -17.02
CA LEU A 190 8.61 2.82 -16.09
C LEU A 190 8.11 1.56 -16.79
N THR A 191 8.92 0.51 -16.78
CA THR A 191 8.62 -0.76 -17.49
C THR A 191 8.85 -1.97 -16.61
N ILE A 192 8.04 -3.02 -16.80
CA ILE A 192 8.29 -4.35 -16.27
C ILE A 192 9.04 -5.14 -17.35
N ARG A 193 10.21 -5.67 -17.03
CA ARG A 193 10.99 -6.50 -17.98
C ARG A 193 10.86 -7.99 -17.71
N LYS A 194 10.58 -8.36 -16.46
CA LYS A 194 10.46 -9.76 -16.04
C LYS A 194 9.60 -9.86 -14.80
N THR A 195 8.74 -10.88 -14.78
CA THR A 195 8.04 -11.37 -13.59
C THR A 195 8.43 -12.82 -13.34
N GLU A 196 8.46 -13.20 -12.08
CA GLU A 196 8.56 -14.60 -11.64
C GLU A 196 7.32 -14.93 -10.82
N HIS A 197 6.75 -16.10 -11.04
CA HIS A 197 5.54 -16.57 -10.35
C HIS A 197 5.90 -17.69 -9.37
N TRP A 198 5.07 -17.88 -8.34
CA TRP A 198 5.14 -19.01 -7.42
C TRP A 198 4.52 -20.28 -8.00
#